data_AF-A0AAD0X0A2-F1
#
_entry.id   AF-A0AAD0X0A2-F1
#
_cell.length_a   1.000
_cell.length_b   1.000
_cell.length_c   1.000
_cell.angle_alpha   90.00
_cell.angle_beta   90.00
_cell.angle_gamma   90.00
#
_symmetry.space_group_name_H-M   'P 1'
#
loop_
_entity.id
_entity.type
_entity.pdbx_description
1 polymer ?
#
loop_
_entity_poly.entity_id
_entity_poly.type
_entity_poly.pdbx_seq_one_letter_code
_entity_poly.pdbx_strand_id
1 'polypeptide(L)' 'MSTKTLFLISYILDNQPRSVEVESDAEAMTPDQARYYLGSIHTSSSPEAFTDVQVTRISHPKMGGPTPAHNLQP' A
#
# COMPACT_ATOMS: atom_id res chain seq x y z
N MET A 1 -17.18 10.03 -14.04
CA MET A 1 -15.89 9.32 -14.17
C MET A 1 -15.31 9.22 -12.76
N SER A 2 -15.59 8.14 -12.03
CA SER A 2 -15.05 7.97 -10.68
C SER A 2 -13.54 7.78 -10.75
N THR A 3 -12.79 8.76 -10.25
CA THR A 3 -11.33 8.72 -10.17
C THR A 3 -10.95 7.82 -9.00
N LYS A 4 -10.96 6.51 -9.21
CA LYS A 4 -10.44 5.55 -8.23
C LYS A 4 -8.96 5.85 -8.01
N THR A 5 -8.61 6.08 -6.75
CA THR A 5 -7.24 6.26 -6.30
C THR A 5 -6.70 4.91 -5.90
N LEU A 6 -5.51 4.57 -6.40
CA LEU A 6 -4.81 3.37 -6.01
C LEU A 6 -3.93 3.68 -4.79
N PHE A 7 -3.97 2.84 -3.78
CA PHE A 7 -3.13 2.92 -2.59
C PHE A 7 -2.33 1.63 -2.45
N LEU A 8 -1.05 1.75 -2.13
CA LEU A 8 -0.17 0.65 -1.76
C LEU A 8 -0.07 0.60 -0.25
N ILE A 9 -0.52 -0.50 0.34
CA ILE A 9 -0.36 -0.77 1.76
C ILE A 9 0.85 -1.68 1.92
N SER A 10 1.92 -1.18 2.53
CA SER A 10 3.10 -1.96 2.92
C SER A 10 3.00 -2.35 4.39
N TYR A 11 3.31 -3.59 4.73
CA TYR A 11 3.21 -4.11 6.09
C TYR A 11 4.15 -5.29 6.29
N ILE A 12 4.51 -5.58 7.54
CA ILE A 12 5.28 -6.77 7.91
C ILE A 12 4.31 -7.76 8.55
N LEU A 13 4.26 -8.98 8.01
CA LEU A 13 3.50 -10.12 8.53
C LEU A 13 4.45 -11.31 8.67
N ASP A 14 4.49 -11.95 9.84
CA ASP A 14 5.38 -13.09 10.12
C ASP A 14 6.87 -12.78 9.81
N ASN A 15 7.30 -11.57 10.15
CA ASN A 15 8.65 -11.08 9.87
C ASN A 15 9.01 -11.05 8.37
N GLN A 16 7.99 -11.05 7.49
CA GLN A 16 8.13 -10.88 6.05
C GLN A 16 7.48 -9.59 5.58
N PRO A 17 8.21 -8.71 4.87
CA PRO A 17 7.62 -7.53 4.27
C PRO A 17 6.68 -7.95 3.14
N ARG A 18 5.47 -7.42 3.19
CA ARG A 18 4.42 -7.61 2.19
C ARG A 18 3.84 -6.27 1.79
N SER A 19 3.24 -6.25 0.61
CA SER A 19 2.49 -5.10 0.14
C SER A 19 1.23 -5.56 -0.57
N VAL A 20 0.14 -4.79 -0.44
CA VAL A 20 -1.11 -5.02 -1.14
C VAL A 20 -1.59 -3.71 -1.76
N GLU A 21 -2.06 -3.80 -3.00
CA GLU A 21 -2.67 -2.68 -3.70
C GLU A 21 -4.18 -2.68 -3.44
N VAL A 22 -4.73 -1.50 -3.16
CA VAL A 22 -6.16 -1.32 -2.93
C VAL A 22 -6.65 -0.10 -3.69
N GLU A 23 -7.71 -0.31 -4.46
CA GLU A 23 -8.42 0.77 -5.13
C GLU A 23 -9.49 1.33 -4.20
N SER A 24 -9.47 2.63 -3.98
CA SER A 24 -10.49 3.32 -3.19
C SER A 24 -10.98 4.56 -3.93
N ASP A 25 -12.25 4.88 -3.76
CA ASP A 25 -12.82 6.15 -4.23
C ASP A 25 -12.43 7.32 -3.31
N ALA A 26 -11.86 7.02 -2.13
CA ALA A 26 -11.36 8.02 -1.21
C ALA A 26 -10.08 8.70 -1.71
N GLU A 27 -9.92 9.97 -1.40
CA GLU A 27 -8.76 10.77 -1.81
C GLU A 27 -7.50 10.44 -0.97
N ALA A 28 -7.70 9.96 0.26
CA ALA A 28 -6.65 9.51 1.16
C ALA A 28 -7.08 8.23 1.89
N MET A 29 -6.11 7.36 2.20
CA MET A 29 -6.29 6.17 3.02
C MET A 29 -5.35 6.25 4.22
N THR A 30 -5.89 6.01 5.41
CA THR A 30 -5.09 6.04 6.64
C THR A 30 -4.52 4.65 6.96
N PRO A 31 -3.42 4.56 7.72
CA PRO A 31 -2.88 3.28 8.18
C PRO A 31 -3.89 2.45 8.99
N ASP A 32 -4.83 3.11 9.68
CA ASP A 32 -5.88 2.44 10.45
C ASP A 32 -6.89 1.74 9.53
N GLN A 33 -7.34 2.43 8.47
CA GLN A 33 -8.18 1.83 7.43
C GLN A 33 -7.46 0.70 6.70
N ALA A 34 -6.17 0.85 6.44
CA ALA A 34 -5.35 -0.19 5.84
C ALA A 34 -5.25 -1.42 6.73
N ARG A 35 -5.09 -1.28 8.06
CA ARG A 35 -5.14 -2.41 9.00
C ARG A 35 -6.48 -3.12 8.98
N TYR A 36 -7.57 -2.38 8.98
CA TYR A 36 -8.91 -2.96 8.89
C TYR A 36 -9.11 -3.74 7.59
N TYR A 37 -8.64 -3.19 6.46
CA TYR A 37 -8.62 -3.87 5.18
C TYR A 37 -7.77 -5.15 5.25
N LEU A 38 -6.54 -5.07 5.77
CA LEU A 38 -5.65 -6.21 5.96
C LEU A 38 -6.30 -7.33 6.79
N GLY A 39 -7.01 -7.00 7.87
CA GLY A 39 -7.77 -7.99 8.65
C GLY A 39 -8.94 -8.60 7.89
N SER A 40 -9.51 -7.89 6.92
CA SER A 40 -10.59 -8.40 6.06
C SER A 40 -10.09 -9.37 4.99
N ILE A 41 -8.89 -9.15 4.44
CA ILE A 41 -8.26 -10.05 3.46
C ILE A 41 -7.50 -11.20 4.10
N HIS A 42 -6.92 -11.01 5.30
CA HIS A 42 -6.21 -12.03 6.06
C HIS A 42 -7.03 -12.45 7.28
N THR A 43 -8.11 -13.18 7.03
CA THR A 43 -8.99 -13.74 8.07
C THR A 43 -8.27 -14.70 9.04
N SER A 44 -7.08 -15.17 8.68
CA SER A 44 -6.28 -16.11 9.47
C SER A 44 -5.25 -15.43 10.37
N SER A 45 -4.99 -14.12 10.20
CA SER A 45 -3.95 -13.38 10.93
C SER A 45 -4.58 -12.42 11.91
N SER A 46 -4.09 -12.39 13.15
CA SER A 46 -4.53 -11.40 14.13
C SER A 46 -4.16 -9.98 13.66
N PRO A 47 -4.98 -8.95 13.95
CA PRO A 47 -4.66 -7.56 13.63
C PRO A 47 -3.29 -7.11 14.19
N GLU A 48 -2.86 -7.71 15.30
CA GLU A 48 -1.56 -7.48 15.93
C GLU A 48 -0.38 -8.09 15.17
N ALA A 49 -0.62 -9.04 14.26
CA ALA A 49 0.43 -9.64 13.42
C ALA A 49 0.92 -8.67 12.33
N PHE A 50 0.13 -7.64 12.00
CA PHE A 50 0.49 -6.61 11.04
C PHE A 50 1.27 -5.49 11.71
N THR A 51 2.59 -5.53 11.56
CA THR A 51 3.50 -4.49 12.06
C THR A 51 3.96 -3.58 10.92
N ASP A 52 4.44 -2.38 11.26
CA ASP A 52 4.98 -1.40 10.30
C ASP A 52 4.04 -1.08 9.11
N VAL A 53 2.75 -0.93 9.39
CA VAL A 53 1.74 -0.65 8.35
C VAL A 53 1.91 0.78 7.83
N GLN A 54 2.27 0.89 6.56
CA GLN A 54 2.40 2.14 5.83
C GLN A 54 1.46 2.17 4.63
N VAL A 55 0.92 3.35 4.34
CA VAL A 55 0.01 3.56 3.22
C VAL A 55 0.58 4.62 2.31
N THR A 56 0.83 4.23 1.07
CA THR A 56 1.37 5.11 0.04
C THR A 56 0.33 5.27 -1.05
N ARG A 57 -0.05 6.52 -1.34
CA ARG A 57 -0.93 6.80 -2.48
C ARG A 57 -0.16 6.55 -3.78
N ILE A 58 -0.60 5.58 -4.57
CA ILE A 58 -0.13 5.42 -5.94
C ILE A 58 -0.90 6.41 -6.80
N SER A 59 -0.40 7.64 -6.85
CA SER A 59 -0.79 8.56 -7.90
C SER A 59 -0.11 8.06 -9.17
N HIS A 60 -0.81 7.29 -10.02
CA HIS A 60 -0.36 7.09 -11.40
C HIS A 60 -0.17 8.49 -11.99
N PRO A 61 1.07 8.95 -12.25
CA PRO A 61 1.23 10.20 -12.95
C PRO A 61 0.68 9.94 -14.35
N LYS A 62 -0.42 10.62 -14.70
CA LYS A 62 -0.76 10.77 -16.11
C LYS A 62 0.43 11.47 -16.76
N MET A 63 1.23 10.66 -17.49
CA MET A 63 2.34 11.04 -18.35
C MET A 63 3.68 11.41 -17.68
N GLY A 64 4.74 10.66 -18.03
CA GLY A 64 5.98 11.29 -18.51
C GLY A 64 7.09 11.64 -17.52
N GLY A 65 7.25 10.96 -16.38
CA GLY A 65 8.42 11.14 -15.50
C GLY A 65 9.38 9.96 -15.60
N PRO A 66 10.70 10.14 -15.83
CA PRO A 66 11.64 9.04 -15.94
C PRO A 66 11.71 8.32 -14.58
N THR A 67 11.52 7.00 -14.61
CA THR A 67 11.96 6.12 -13.54
C THR A 67 13.40 6.51 -13.18
N PRO A 68 13.71 6.91 -11.94
CA PRO A 68 15.10 7.13 -11.56
C PRO A 68 15.80 5.78 -11.74
N ALA A 69 16.64 5.75 -12.77
CA ALA A 69 17.49 4.63 -13.08
C ALA A 69 18.19 4.19 -11.80
N HIS A 70 18.14 2.88 -11.57
CA HIS A 70 18.95 2.15 -10.63
C HIS A 70 20.38 2.70 -10.67
N ASN A 71 20.77 3.49 -9.66
CA ASN A 71 22.14 3.96 -9.54
C ASN A 71 23.01 2.72 -9.28
N LEU A 72 23.68 2.25 -10.33
CA LEU A 72 24.84 1.38 -10.22
C LEU A 72 25.81 2.07 -9.26
N GLN A 73 25.99 1.49 -8.07
CA GLN A 73 27.06 1.90 -7.16
C GLN A 73 28.41 1.40 -7.70
N PRO A 74 29.48 2.18 -7.47
CA PRO A 74 30.76 2.10 -8.19
C PRO A 74 31.55 0.82 -7.97
#